data_AF-A0A6N7HGX1-F1
#
_entry.id   AF-A0A6N7HGX1-F1
#
_cell.length_a   1.000
_cell.length_b   1.000
_cell.length_c   1.000
_cell.angle_alpha   90.00
_cell.angle_beta   90.00
_cell.angle_gamma   90.00
#
_symmetry.space_group_name_H-M   'P 1'
#
loop_
_entity.id
_entity.type
_entity.pdbx_description
1 polymer ?
#
loop_
_entity_poly.entity_id
_entity_poly.type
_entity_poly.pdbx_seq_one_letter_code
_entity_poly.pdbx_strand_id
1 'polypeptide(L)'
;MPDPIEVNYVPDGDDWQVTVVGRGQRLTGKAPGLIAARDRADQLVEKVAPDEEHRTVVHLLNGDALQFTTAYLTARLAKPAAPPPPVAVP
;
A
#
# COMPACT_ATOMS: atom_id res chain seq x y z
N MET A 1 -14.00 -13.20 -16.67
CA MET A 1 -13.41 -12.75 -15.39
C MET A 1 -13.74 -11.28 -15.23
N PRO A 2 -14.11 -10.81 -14.04
CA PRO A 2 -14.33 -9.38 -13.82
C PRO A 2 -12.99 -8.63 -13.94
N ASP A 3 -13.03 -7.35 -14.31
CA ASP A 3 -11.84 -6.50 -14.41
C ASP A 3 -11.03 -6.52 -13.10
N PRO A 4 -9.69 -6.40 -13.16
CA PRO A 4 -8.88 -6.38 -11.94
C PRO A 4 -9.20 -5.16 -11.07
N ILE A 5 -8.96 -5.29 -9.77
CA ILE A 5 -8.93 -4.15 -8.86
C ILE A 5 -7.54 -3.56 -8.92
N GLU A 6 -7.43 -2.28 -9.26
CA GLU A 6 -6.15 -1.58 -9.32
C GLU A 6 -5.92 -0.78 -8.04
N VAL A 7 -4.69 -0.83 -7.55
CA VAL A 7 -4.23 -0.04 -6.41
C VAL A 7 -3.05 0.79 -6.87
N ASN A 8 -3.20 2.11 -6.86
CA ASN A 8 -2.12 3.04 -7.18
C ASN A 8 -1.58 3.73 -5.91
N TYR A 9 -0.26 3.65 -5.75
CA TYR A 9 0.51 4.26 -4.68
C TYR A 9 1.23 5.50 -5.20
N VAL A 10 1.12 6.61 -4.48
CA VAL A 10 1.82 7.86 -4.77
C VAL A 10 2.52 8.33 -3.49
N PRO A 11 3.85 8.53 -3.51
CA PRO A 11 4.56 9.15 -2.39
C PRO A 11 4.03 10.56 -2.09
N ASP A 12 3.83 10.87 -0.82
CA ASP A 12 3.34 12.16 -0.32
C ASP A 12 4.14 12.57 0.92
N GLY A 13 5.39 12.99 0.71
CA GLY A 13 6.36 13.22 1.79
C GLY A 13 6.78 11.92 2.46
N ASP A 14 6.65 11.85 3.79
CA ASP A 14 6.89 10.63 4.58
C ASP A 14 5.68 9.65 4.53
N ASP A 15 4.55 10.13 4.03
CA ASP A 15 3.31 9.37 3.87
C ASP A 15 3.15 8.86 2.43
N TRP A 16 2.18 7.97 2.26
CA TRP A 16 1.80 7.40 0.99
C TRP A 16 0.30 7.56 0.78
N GLN A 17 -0.07 8.13 -0.36
CA GLN A 17 -1.44 8.12 -0.83
C GLN A 17 -1.71 6.83 -1.60
N VAL A 18 -2.80 6.16 -1.24
CA VAL A 18 -3.26 4.91 -1.85
C VAL A 18 -4.62 5.14 -2.48
N THR A 19 -4.76 4.85 -3.77
CA THR A 19 -6.03 4.90 -4.48
C THR A 19 -6.39 3.52 -4.97
N VAL A 20 -7.58 3.02 -4.63
CA VAL A 20 -8.11 1.75 -5.11
C VAL A 20 -9.24 2.02 -6.08
N VAL A 21 -9.17 1.42 -7.28
CA VAL A 21 -10.19 1.51 -8.32
C VAL A 21 -10.62 0.10 -8.71
N GLY A 22 -11.91 -0.16 -8.69
CA GLY A 22 -12.47 -1.44 -9.06
C GLY A 22 -13.98 -1.45 -8.84
N ARG A 23 -14.70 -2.31 -9.56
CA ARG A 23 -16.16 -2.46 -9.40
C ARG A 23 -16.95 -1.15 -9.53
N GLY A 24 -16.48 -0.23 -10.38
CA GLY A 24 -17.08 1.10 -10.57
C GLY A 24 -16.88 2.06 -9.39
N GLN A 25 -16.09 1.66 -8.38
CA GLN A 25 -15.78 2.46 -7.20
C GLN A 25 -14.34 2.96 -7.23
N ARG A 26 -14.12 4.11 -6.59
CA ARG A 26 -12.80 4.67 -6.34
C ARG A 26 -12.71 5.09 -4.88
N LEU A 27 -11.84 4.45 -4.12
CA LEU A 27 -11.56 4.79 -2.73
C LEU A 27 -10.12 5.29 -2.57
N THR A 28 -9.89 6.16 -1.59
CA THR A 28 -8.55 6.71 -1.31
C THR A 28 -8.25 6.63 0.18
N GLY A 29 -6.99 6.44 0.52
CA GLY A 29 -6.47 6.47 1.89
C GLY A 29 -5.05 7.01 1.93
N LYS A 30 -4.57 7.32 3.13
CA LYS A 30 -3.17 7.65 3.41
C LYS A 30 -2.62 6.75 4.50
N ALA A 31 -1.32 6.49 4.48
CA ALA A 31 -0.62 5.75 5.53
C ALA A 31 0.88 6.12 5.57
N PRO A 32 1.53 6.02 6.74
CA PRO A 32 2.96 6.32 6.88
C PRO A 32 3.82 5.16 6.37
N GLY A 33 4.65 5.43 5.38
CA GLY A 33 5.52 4.41 4.75
C GLY A 33 4.78 3.36 3.92
N LEU A 34 5.54 2.68 3.05
CA LEU A 34 4.99 1.78 2.03
C LEU A 34 4.36 0.50 2.61
N ILE A 35 4.87 -0.02 3.73
CA ILE A 35 4.32 -1.23 4.36
C ILE A 35 2.94 -0.95 4.94
N ALA A 36 2.76 0.15 5.69
CA ALA A 36 1.44 0.53 6.19
C ALA A 36 0.48 0.90 5.05
N ALA A 37 1.00 1.47 3.95
CA ALA A 37 0.23 1.71 2.75
C ALA A 37 -0.27 0.41 2.10
N ARG A 38 0.51 -0.67 2.13
CA ARG A 38 0.08 -2.00 1.66
C ARG A 38 -1.09 -2.53 2.49
N ASP A 39 -1.00 -2.43 3.81
CA ASP A 39 -2.09 -2.84 4.71
C ASP A 39 -3.34 -1.98 4.49
N ARG A 40 -3.16 -0.66 4.29
CA ARG A 40 -4.26 0.26 3.98
C ARG A 40 -4.93 -0.08 2.66
N ALA A 41 -4.18 -0.53 1.67
CA ALA A 41 -4.74 -0.99 0.40
C ALA A 41 -5.65 -2.20 0.60
N ASP A 42 -5.24 -3.22 1.37
CA ASP A 42 -6.07 -4.40 1.61
C ASP A 42 -7.41 -4.03 2.26
N GLN A 43 -7.39 -3.12 3.24
CA GLN A 43 -8.60 -2.59 3.87
C GLN A 43 -9.53 -1.84 2.88
N LEU A 44 -8.96 -1.19 1.86
CA LEU A 44 -9.74 -0.48 0.85
C LEU A 44 -10.29 -1.45 -0.20
N VAL A 45 -9.50 -2.44 -0.63
CA VAL A 45 -9.93 -3.50 -1.55
C VAL A 45 -11.09 -4.28 -0.93
N GLU A 46 -11.03 -4.57 0.37
CA GLU A 46 -12.13 -5.22 1.10
C GLU A 46 -13.45 -4.44 1.03
N LYS A 47 -13.38 -3.11 1.02
CA LYS A 47 -14.57 -2.26 0.88
C LYS A 47 -15.10 -2.17 -0.55
N VAL A 48 -14.22 -2.35 -1.54
CA VAL A 48 -14.57 -2.30 -2.97
C VAL A 48 -15.23 -3.60 -3.43
N ALA A 49 -14.81 -4.74 -2.88
CA ALA A 49 -15.31 -6.05 -3.28
C ALA A 49 -15.45 -6.99 -2.07
N PRO A 50 -16.36 -6.69 -1.11
CA PRO A 50 -16.50 -7.47 0.13
C PRO A 50 -16.95 -8.92 -0.11
N ASP A 51 -17.71 -9.19 -1.18
CA ASP A 51 -18.27 -10.51 -1.46
C ASP A 51 -17.38 -11.37 -2.39
N GLU A 52 -16.16 -10.92 -2.71
CA GLU A 52 -15.24 -11.61 -3.62
C GLU A 52 -14.02 -12.19 -2.88
N GLU A 53 -14.08 -13.50 -2.59
CA GLU A 53 -12.95 -14.21 -1.96
C GLU A 53 -11.70 -14.26 -2.86
N HIS A 54 -11.88 -14.37 -4.18
CA HIS A 54 -10.79 -14.53 -5.15
C HIS A 54 -10.75 -13.36 -6.14
N ARG A 55 -10.36 -12.19 -5.65
CA ARG A 55 -10.19 -10.97 -6.46
C ARG A 55 -8.74 -10.78 -6.91
N THR A 56 -8.55 -10.49 -8.19
CA THR A 56 -7.24 -10.12 -8.72
C THR A 56 -6.97 -8.66 -8.39
N VAL A 57 -5.89 -8.39 -7.66
CA VAL A 57 -5.46 -7.05 -7.28
C VAL A 57 -4.12 -6.73 -7.93
N VAL A 58 -4.06 -5.63 -8.67
CA VAL A 58 -2.85 -5.14 -9.32
C VAL A 58 -2.33 -3.93 -8.55
N HIS A 59 -1.09 -4.01 -8.08
CA HIS A 59 -0.46 -2.93 -7.33
C HIS A 59 0.50 -2.14 -8.23
N LEU A 60 0.35 -0.82 -8.23
CA LEU A 60 1.01 0.12 -9.12
C LEU A 60 1.63 1.27 -8.33
N LEU A 61 2.86 1.65 -8.59
CA LEU A 61 3.48 2.84 -8.04
C LEU A 61 3.55 3.87 -9.14
N ASN A 62 2.83 4.99 -9.00
CA ASN A 62 2.67 5.98 -10.07
C ASN A 62 2.26 5.34 -11.42
N GLY A 63 1.41 4.31 -11.38
CA GLY A 63 0.97 3.56 -12.56
C GLY A 63 1.88 2.41 -13.01
N ASP A 64 3.01 2.15 -12.33
CA ASP A 64 3.98 1.12 -12.71
C ASP A 64 4.03 -0.05 -11.70
N ALA A 65 3.72 -1.26 -12.17
CA ALA A 65 3.68 -2.47 -11.36
C ALA A 65 5.08 -2.96 -10.94
N LEU A 66 6.08 -2.78 -11.80
CA LEU A 66 7.45 -3.19 -11.52
C LEU A 66 8.05 -2.29 -10.44
N GLN A 67 7.85 -0.98 -10.55
CA GLN A 67 8.30 -0.02 -9.54
C GLN A 67 7.68 -0.31 -8.18
N PHE A 68 6.38 -0.60 -8.13
CA PHE A 68 5.73 -1.02 -6.89
C PHE A 68 6.41 -2.26 -6.31
N THR A 69 6.57 -3.29 -7.13
CA THR A 69 7.13 -4.57 -6.69
C THR A 69 8.53 -4.39 -6.13
N THR A 70 9.40 -3.65 -6.82
CA THR A 70 10.75 -3.33 -6.35
C THR A 70 10.70 -2.58 -5.03
N ALA A 71 9.95 -1.48 -4.95
CA ALA A 71 9.87 -0.65 -3.75
C ALA A 71 9.33 -1.46 -2.54
N TYR A 72 8.29 -2.26 -2.75
CA TYR A 72 7.67 -3.07 -1.69
C TYR A 72 8.63 -4.13 -1.17
N LEU A 73 9.31 -4.86 -2.05
CA LEU A 73 10.29 -5.87 -1.64
C LEU A 73 11.49 -5.22 -0.94
N THR A 74 11.99 -4.10 -1.42
CA THR A 74 13.05 -3.33 -0.75
C THR A 74 12.62 -2.90 0.66
N ALA A 75 11.42 -2.33 0.80
CA ALA A 75 10.89 -1.92 2.10
C ALA A 75 10.67 -3.10 3.05
N ARG A 76 10.25 -4.26 2.53
CA ARG A 76 9.98 -5.45 3.34
C ARG A 76 11.26 -6.13 3.82
N LEU A 77 12.31 -6.08 3.02
CA LEU A 77 13.62 -6.67 3.34
C LEU A 77 14.52 -5.73 4.14
N ALA A 78 14.20 -4.43 4.18
CA ALA A 78 14.89 -3.48 5.03
C ALA A 78 14.77 -3.90 6.49
N LYS A 79 15.93 -4.09 7.15
CA LYS A 79 15.97 -4.35 8.58
C LYS A 79 15.32 -3.17 9.32
N PRO A 80 14.41 -3.40 10.28
CA PRO A 80 13.89 -2.33 11.11
C PRO A 80 15.06 -1.54 11.70
N ALA A 81 15.04 -0.22 11.57
CA ALA A 81 16.00 0.62 12.25
C ALA A 81 15.95 0.29 13.76
N ALA A 82 17.11 0.04 14.36
CA ALA A 82 17.17 -0.19 15.80
C ALA A 82 16.54 1.03 16.51
N PRO A 83 15.69 0.82 17.53
CA PRO A 83 15.14 1.92 18.29
C PRO A 83 16.30 2.78 18.83
N PRO A 84 16.16 4.11 18.89
CA PRO A 84 17.20 4.98 19.41
C PRO A 84 17.55 4.54 20.84
N PRO A 85 18.84 4.55 21.23
CA PRO A 85 19.24 4.18 22.58
C PRO A 85 18.51 5.07 23.60
N PRO A 86 18.07 4.53 24.74
CA PRO A 86 17.41 5.32 25.77
C PRO A 86 18.33 6.47 26.17
N VAL A 87 17.78 7.69 26.15
CA VAL A 87 18.49 8.90 26.57
C VAL A 87 18.84 8.72 28.04
N ALA A 88 20.12 8.62 28.36
CA ALA A 88 20.57 8.60 29.75
C ALA A 88 20.30 9.99 30.35
N VAL A 89 19.33 10.06 31.26
CA VAL A 89 19.04 11.27 32.04
C VAL A 89 20.11 11.36 33.14
N PRO A 90 20.81 12.51 33.29
CA PRO A 90 21.89 12.68 34.27
C PRO A 90 21.42 12.66 35.72
#